data_AF-T0QW67-F1
#
_entry.id   AF-T0QW67-F1
#
_cell.length_a   1.000
_cell.length_b   1.000
_cell.length_c   1.000
_cell.angle_alpha   90.00
_cell.angle_beta   90.00
_cell.angle_gamma   90.00
#
_symmetry.space_group_name_H-M   'P 1'
#
loop_
_entity.id
_entity.type
_entity.pdbx_description
1 polymer ?
#
loop_
_entity_poly.entity_id
_entity_poly.type
_entity_poly.pdbx_seq_one_letter_code
_entity_poly.pdbx_strand_id
1 'polypeptide(L)'
;MLLNIASMPMKAYVSEHPPWAAQPPPPTYANDSDFNIKTLAHMQAAYNVSTLPATALFFDDSARNTQVMRHVLVMNHRPILVDDCRDRFLVGLPSVLFYGAGIRNVLCAFAAANHSSPSDGTWDRRGACMYITYFSMAIGHQCVWLRAGNELDGSNTSSHDTYTLVAAHKVYTYSALHSLKFVYRIGISLLTLHLIFRYNGVKSQAMFTVLQWAHPDKNSLAPEVGGSVYSIFRRNARYKRSPTISFRSADCFVYCYKDNVLVERLRLSLLESLDRNEPTPSLAVLNAPTTSKYTLHRLLDQFPPVIARAREPSHWCI
;
A
#
# COMPACT_ATOMS: atom_id res chain seq x y z
N MET A 1 -5.49 20.87 4.72
CA MET A 1 -6.28 19.72 4.21
C MET A 1 -6.61 19.86 2.72
N LEU A 2 -7.18 20.99 2.26
CA LEU A 2 -7.56 21.20 0.84
C LEU A 2 -6.37 21.13 -0.14
N LEU A 3 -5.22 21.72 0.21
CA LEU A 3 -4.01 21.66 -0.62
C LEU A 3 -3.53 20.21 -0.83
N ASN A 4 -3.65 19.37 0.20
CA ASN A 4 -3.28 17.96 0.15
C ASN A 4 -4.20 17.17 -0.80
N ILE A 5 -5.49 17.49 -0.82
CA ILE A 5 -6.48 16.84 -1.70
C ILE A 5 -6.22 17.25 -3.17
N ALA A 6 -5.99 18.55 -3.42
CA ALA A 6 -5.72 19.04 -4.77
C ALA A 6 -4.38 18.53 -5.35
N SER A 7 -3.39 18.24 -4.49
CA SER A 7 -2.07 17.74 -4.89
C SER A 7 -1.97 16.22 -4.99
N MET A 8 -2.96 15.44 -4.54
CA MET A 8 -2.94 13.97 -4.60
C MET A 8 -2.62 13.41 -6.00
N PRO A 9 -3.23 13.91 -7.10
CA PRO A 9 -2.91 13.40 -8.44
C PRO A 9 -1.46 13.64 -8.86
N MET A 10 -0.83 14.70 -8.33
CA MET A 10 0.57 15.04 -8.63
C MET A 10 1.57 14.31 -7.73
N LYS A 11 1.13 13.83 -6.56
CA LYS A 11 1.99 13.14 -5.60
C LYS A 11 2.64 11.87 -6.17
N ALA A 12 2.04 11.22 -7.16
CA ALA A 12 2.68 10.03 -7.73
C ALA A 12 3.96 10.34 -8.53
N TYR A 13 4.24 11.60 -8.91
CA TYR A 13 5.55 11.97 -9.47
C TYR A 13 6.69 12.00 -8.44
N VAL A 14 6.39 11.76 -7.15
CA VAL A 14 7.42 11.44 -6.15
C VAL A 14 8.04 10.06 -6.43
N SER A 15 7.26 9.14 -7.01
CA SER A 15 7.68 7.76 -7.29
C SER A 15 7.69 7.40 -8.79
N GLU A 16 7.09 8.22 -9.64
CA GLU A 16 7.01 8.03 -11.10
C GLU A 16 7.88 9.04 -11.84
N HIS A 17 8.44 8.62 -12.97
CA HIS A 17 9.23 9.50 -13.84
C HIS A 17 8.33 10.58 -14.46
N PRO A 18 8.74 11.87 -14.42
CA PRO A 18 8.03 12.92 -15.13
C PRO A 18 8.17 12.75 -16.65
N PRO A 19 7.31 13.39 -17.46
CA PRO A 19 7.31 13.22 -18.92
C PRO A 19 8.63 13.62 -19.59
N TRP A 20 9.37 14.56 -19.02
CA TRP A 20 10.70 14.98 -19.50
C TRP A 20 11.86 14.06 -19.06
N ALA A 21 11.60 13.10 -18.19
CA ALA A 21 12.57 12.07 -17.79
C ALA A 21 12.36 10.74 -18.53
N ALA A 22 11.61 10.75 -19.63
CA ALA A 22 11.40 9.56 -20.44
C ALA A 22 12.74 9.06 -21.02
N GLN A 23 13.01 7.77 -20.85
CA GLN A 23 14.16 7.08 -21.43
C GLN A 23 13.98 6.89 -22.94
N PRO A 24 15.08 6.63 -23.68
CA PRO A 24 15.02 6.31 -25.10
C PRO A 24 14.04 5.16 -25.39
N PRO A 25 13.41 5.17 -26.59
CA PRO A 25 12.52 4.09 -26.98
C PRO A 25 13.27 2.74 -26.97
N PRO A 26 12.58 1.64 -26.67
CA PRO A 26 13.19 0.33 -26.68
C PRO A 26 13.68 -0.04 -28.09
N PRO A 27 14.76 -0.82 -28.21
CA PRO A 27 15.22 -1.33 -29.49
C PRO A 27 14.15 -2.22 -30.13
N THR A 28 14.02 -2.12 -31.45
CA THR A 28 13.18 -3.00 -32.27
C THR A 28 14.00 -4.18 -32.76
N TYR A 29 13.39 -5.36 -32.75
CA TYR A 29 14.02 -6.60 -33.20
C TYR A 29 13.23 -7.18 -34.38
N ALA A 30 13.90 -7.95 -35.23
CA ALA A 30 13.28 -8.53 -36.42
C ALA A 30 12.28 -9.64 -36.06
N ASN A 31 12.52 -10.36 -34.96
CA ASN A 31 11.65 -11.41 -34.44
C ASN A 31 11.90 -11.62 -32.93
N ASP A 32 11.00 -12.36 -32.28
CA ASP A 32 11.08 -12.63 -30.83
C ASP A 32 12.32 -13.45 -30.43
N SER A 33 12.82 -14.31 -31.32
CA SER A 33 14.04 -15.09 -31.06
C SER A 33 15.28 -14.20 -30.99
N ASP A 34 15.38 -13.23 -31.90
CA ASP A 34 16.47 -12.25 -31.96
C ASP A 34 16.42 -11.32 -30.75
N PHE A 35 15.21 -10.89 -30.36
CA PHE A 35 14.99 -10.19 -29.08
C PHE A 35 15.50 -11.02 -27.91
N ASN A 36 15.04 -12.27 -27.78
CA ASN A 36 15.40 -13.12 -26.65
C ASN A 36 16.93 -13.28 -26.52
N ILE A 37 17.62 -13.63 -27.61
CA ILE A 37 19.07 -13.85 -27.61
C ILE A 37 19.84 -12.57 -27.29
N LYS A 38 19.55 -11.48 -28.02
CA LYS A 38 20.31 -10.22 -27.88
C LYS A 38 20.03 -9.53 -26.56
N THR A 39 18.77 -9.49 -26.13
CA THR A 39 18.39 -8.85 -24.87
C THR A 39 18.91 -9.64 -23.67
N LEU A 40 18.88 -10.99 -23.72
CA LEU A 40 19.46 -11.81 -22.66
C LEU A 40 20.96 -11.57 -22.50
N ALA A 41 21.71 -11.62 -23.61
CA ALA A 41 23.14 -11.36 -23.60
C ALA A 41 23.46 -9.93 -23.09
N HIS A 42 22.67 -8.94 -23.51
CA HIS A 42 22.82 -7.57 -23.03
C HIS A 42 22.57 -7.44 -21.52
N MET A 43 21.50 -8.05 -21.01
CA MET A 43 21.17 -8.01 -19.57
C MET A 43 22.20 -8.73 -18.71
N GLN A 44 22.69 -9.88 -19.16
CA GLN A 44 23.75 -10.63 -18.48
C GLN A 44 25.07 -9.86 -18.44
N ALA A 45 25.41 -9.14 -19.52
CA ALA A 45 26.58 -8.29 -19.55
C ALA A 45 26.44 -7.08 -18.61
N ALA A 46 25.25 -6.46 -18.56
CA ALA A 46 24.97 -5.29 -17.73
C ALA A 46 24.89 -5.61 -16.23
N TYR A 47 24.35 -6.78 -15.88
CA TYR A 47 24.10 -7.21 -14.50
C TYR A 47 24.87 -8.49 -14.18
N ASN A 48 26.09 -8.30 -13.68
CA ASN A 48 27.03 -9.37 -13.34
C ASN A 48 27.63 -9.12 -11.94
N VAL A 49 28.53 -10.02 -11.50
CA VAL A 49 29.15 -9.96 -10.16
C VAL A 49 29.90 -8.64 -9.89
N SER A 50 30.43 -8.00 -10.92
CA SER A 50 31.16 -6.73 -10.79
C SER A 50 30.25 -5.50 -10.76
N THR A 51 29.04 -5.58 -11.33
CA THR A 51 28.11 -4.45 -11.40
C THR A 51 27.04 -4.48 -10.32
N LEU A 52 26.67 -5.67 -9.84
CA LEU A 52 25.70 -5.84 -8.77
C LEU A 52 26.41 -5.79 -7.40
N PRO A 53 25.86 -5.08 -6.40
CA PRO A 53 26.42 -5.06 -5.05
C PRO A 53 26.50 -6.49 -4.48
N ALA A 54 27.59 -6.85 -3.80
CA ALA A 54 27.66 -8.14 -3.11
C ALA A 54 26.50 -8.29 -2.10
N THR A 55 25.98 -9.51 -1.91
CA THR A 55 24.92 -9.87 -0.93
C THR A 55 23.51 -9.26 -1.15
N ALA A 56 23.33 -8.30 -2.07
CA ALA A 56 22.04 -7.64 -2.27
C ALA A 56 21.00 -8.52 -3.01
N LEU A 57 19.93 -8.94 -2.34
CA LEU A 57 18.83 -9.70 -2.95
C LEU A 57 18.05 -8.88 -4.02
N PHE A 58 18.04 -7.56 -3.87
CA PHE A 58 17.33 -6.64 -4.76
C PHE A 58 18.23 -5.46 -5.10
N PHE A 59 18.19 -5.03 -6.37
CA PHE A 59 18.93 -3.88 -6.88
C PHE A 59 18.05 -3.09 -7.84
N ASP A 60 17.91 -1.79 -7.58
CA ASP A 60 17.14 -0.86 -8.42
C ASP A 60 18.09 0.02 -9.24
N ASP A 61 18.17 -0.24 -10.54
CA ASP A 61 18.95 0.55 -11.50
C ASP A 61 18.05 1.66 -12.08
N SER A 62 17.95 2.76 -11.34
CA SER A 62 17.16 3.93 -11.75
C SER A 62 17.66 4.56 -13.05
N ALA A 63 18.97 4.47 -13.34
CA ALA A 63 19.55 5.00 -14.56
C ALA A 63 19.09 4.23 -15.80
N ARG A 64 18.81 2.93 -15.69
CA ARG A 64 18.28 2.09 -16.79
C ARG A 64 16.81 1.71 -16.64
N ASN A 65 16.13 2.25 -15.63
CA ASN A 65 14.75 1.91 -15.26
C ASN A 65 14.52 0.40 -15.18
N THR A 66 15.45 -0.29 -14.52
CA THR A 66 15.52 -1.75 -14.45
C THR A 66 15.68 -2.22 -13.01
N GLN A 67 14.86 -3.17 -12.61
CA GLN A 67 14.91 -3.79 -11.28
C GLN A 67 15.45 -5.20 -11.41
N VAL A 68 16.43 -5.55 -10.56
CA VAL A 68 17.08 -6.85 -10.56
C VAL A 68 16.85 -7.53 -9.21
N MET A 69 16.31 -8.73 -9.26
CA MET A 69 16.10 -9.60 -8.11
C MET A 69 17.00 -10.82 -8.23
N ARG A 70 17.65 -11.20 -7.14
CA ARG A 70 18.46 -12.41 -7.03
C ARG A 70 17.85 -13.33 -6.00
N HIS A 71 17.78 -14.61 -6.32
CA HIS A 71 17.22 -15.63 -5.44
C HIS A 71 18.07 -16.89 -5.51
N VAL A 72 18.40 -17.46 -4.35
CA VAL A 72 19.24 -18.66 -4.26
C VAL A 72 18.35 -19.89 -4.34
N LEU A 73 18.69 -20.78 -5.25
CA LEU A 73 18.01 -22.04 -5.51
C LEU A 73 18.90 -23.18 -5.01
N VAL A 74 18.38 -23.98 -4.09
CA VAL A 74 19.07 -25.17 -3.58
C VAL A 74 18.39 -26.42 -4.16
N MET A 75 19.10 -27.10 -5.05
CA MET A 75 18.63 -28.24 -5.84
C MET A 75 18.99 -29.58 -5.21
N ASN A 76 18.98 -29.66 -3.87
CA ASN A 76 19.21 -30.91 -3.13
C ASN A 76 17.93 -31.77 -3.02
N HIS A 77 17.06 -31.69 -4.02
CA HIS A 77 15.80 -32.42 -4.06
C HIS A 77 15.72 -33.25 -5.33
N ARG A 78 14.83 -34.25 -5.33
CA ARG A 78 14.57 -35.06 -6.53
C ARG A 78 14.11 -34.16 -7.68
N PRO A 79 14.46 -34.49 -8.93
CA PRO A 79 13.98 -33.76 -10.10
C PRO A 79 12.46 -33.64 -10.08
N ILE A 80 11.97 -32.43 -10.35
CA ILE A 80 10.54 -32.12 -10.36
C ILE A 80 10.03 -32.37 -11.77
N LEU A 81 8.97 -33.18 -11.90
CA LEU A 81 8.34 -33.42 -13.20
C LEU A 81 7.82 -32.11 -13.79
N VAL A 82 7.91 -31.98 -15.13
CA VAL A 82 7.54 -30.75 -15.84
C VAL A 82 6.09 -30.34 -15.56
N ASP A 83 5.18 -31.31 -15.41
CA ASP A 83 3.76 -31.07 -15.12
C ASP A 83 3.53 -30.48 -13.72
N ASP A 84 4.37 -30.84 -12.74
CA ASP A 84 4.29 -30.35 -11.36
C ASP A 84 5.09 -29.05 -11.13
N CYS A 85 5.88 -28.63 -12.12
CA CYS A 85 6.83 -27.52 -11.99
C CYS A 85 6.17 -26.22 -11.52
N ARG A 86 4.97 -25.91 -12.04
CA ARG A 86 4.27 -24.67 -11.68
C ARG A 86 4.06 -24.58 -10.18
N ASP A 87 3.49 -25.63 -9.60
CA ASP A 87 3.00 -25.60 -8.22
C ASP A 87 4.12 -25.90 -7.21
N ARG A 88 5.15 -26.66 -7.61
CA ARG A 88 6.25 -27.10 -6.72
C ARG A 88 7.54 -26.31 -6.85
N PHE A 89 7.76 -25.62 -7.97
CA PHE A 89 9.02 -24.91 -8.25
C PHE A 89 8.85 -23.43 -8.52
N LEU A 90 7.90 -23.04 -9.37
CA LEU A 90 7.76 -21.63 -9.79
C LEU A 90 7.13 -20.75 -8.71
N VAL A 91 6.22 -21.30 -7.91
CA VAL A 91 5.57 -20.56 -6.81
C VAL A 91 6.63 -20.13 -5.79
N GLY A 92 6.66 -18.82 -5.50
CA GLY A 92 7.62 -18.22 -4.57
C GLY A 92 8.87 -17.64 -5.25
N LEU A 93 9.09 -17.91 -6.55
CA LEU A 93 10.19 -17.28 -7.29
C LEU A 93 9.91 -15.79 -7.56
N PRO A 94 10.96 -14.95 -7.58
CA PRO A 94 10.82 -13.52 -7.85
C PRO A 94 10.22 -13.27 -9.24
N SER A 95 9.26 -12.35 -9.31
CA SER A 95 8.62 -11.93 -10.56
C SER A 95 7.90 -13.05 -11.32
N VAL A 96 7.45 -14.10 -10.62
CA VAL A 96 6.70 -15.24 -11.19
C VAL A 96 5.44 -14.81 -11.95
N LEU A 97 4.81 -13.69 -11.54
CA LEU A 97 3.64 -13.11 -12.22
C LEU A 97 3.88 -12.82 -13.70
N PHE A 98 5.13 -12.55 -14.09
CA PHE A 98 5.52 -12.19 -15.44
C PHE A 98 6.16 -13.35 -16.22
N TYR A 99 6.17 -14.57 -15.65
CA TYR A 99 6.72 -15.74 -16.33
C TYR A 99 5.73 -16.25 -17.37
N GLY A 100 5.91 -15.85 -18.63
CA GLY A 100 5.24 -16.50 -19.76
C GLY A 100 5.94 -17.80 -20.17
N ALA A 101 5.51 -18.38 -21.31
CA ALA A 101 5.91 -19.72 -21.73
C ALA A 101 7.44 -19.91 -21.87
N GLY A 102 8.15 -18.94 -22.45
CA GLY A 102 9.61 -19.04 -22.65
C GLY A 102 10.39 -19.20 -21.34
N ILE A 103 10.12 -18.34 -20.36
CA ILE A 103 10.76 -18.41 -19.03
C ILE A 103 10.34 -19.68 -18.30
N ARG A 104 9.05 -20.04 -18.33
CA ARG A 104 8.54 -21.27 -17.70
C ARG A 104 9.23 -22.50 -18.26
N ASN A 105 9.39 -22.61 -19.58
CA ASN A 105 10.04 -23.76 -20.21
C ASN A 105 11.49 -23.93 -19.75
N VAL A 106 12.26 -22.84 -19.67
CA VAL A 106 13.65 -22.89 -19.20
C VAL A 106 13.72 -23.30 -17.72
N LEU A 107 12.90 -22.69 -16.86
CA LEU A 107 12.90 -22.97 -15.43
C LEU A 107 12.36 -24.36 -15.10
N CYS A 108 11.35 -24.85 -15.81
CA CYS A 108 10.83 -26.19 -15.61
C CYS A 108 11.77 -27.27 -16.17
N ALA A 109 12.44 -27.02 -17.29
CA ALA A 109 13.50 -27.91 -17.76
C ALA A 109 14.67 -27.96 -16.76
N PHE A 110 14.99 -26.83 -16.13
CA PHE A 110 15.98 -26.78 -15.05
C PHE A 110 15.53 -27.56 -13.82
N ALA A 111 14.29 -27.41 -13.35
CA ALA A 111 13.77 -28.15 -12.20
C ALA A 111 13.67 -29.67 -12.44
N ALA A 112 13.47 -30.08 -13.69
CA ALA A 112 13.43 -31.47 -14.11
C ALA A 112 14.82 -32.09 -14.35
N ALA A 113 15.88 -31.28 -14.37
CA ALA A 113 17.25 -31.75 -14.54
C ALA A 113 17.80 -32.36 -13.24
N ASN A 114 18.79 -33.25 -13.40
CA ASN A 114 19.47 -33.87 -12.28
C ASN A 114 20.73 -33.07 -11.91
N HIS A 115 20.66 -32.34 -10.79
CA HIS A 115 21.74 -31.47 -10.32
C HIS A 115 22.74 -32.19 -9.40
N SER A 116 22.58 -33.49 -9.16
CA SER A 116 23.46 -34.27 -8.27
C SER A 116 24.87 -34.52 -8.83
N SER A 117 25.18 -34.06 -10.05
CA SER A 117 26.50 -34.26 -10.68
C SER A 117 27.39 -33.02 -10.54
N PRO A 118 28.64 -33.14 -10.06
CA PRO A 118 29.51 -32.00 -9.70
C PRO A 118 29.93 -31.05 -10.84
N SER A 119 29.54 -31.30 -12.08
CA SER A 119 30.10 -30.61 -13.26
C SER A 119 29.07 -29.94 -14.16
N ASP A 120 27.81 -29.78 -13.75
CA ASP A 120 26.77 -29.29 -14.63
C ASP A 120 26.72 -27.74 -14.69
N GLY A 121 27.81 -27.16 -15.19
CA GLY A 121 27.86 -25.76 -15.63
C GLY A 121 26.99 -25.48 -16.87
N THR A 122 26.27 -26.49 -17.37
CA THR A 122 25.38 -26.38 -18.53
C THR A 122 24.27 -25.36 -18.31
N TRP A 123 23.85 -25.15 -17.06
CA TRP A 123 22.81 -24.19 -16.69
C TRP A 123 23.34 -22.79 -16.39
N ASP A 124 24.66 -22.57 -16.36
CA ASP A 124 25.20 -21.21 -16.18
C ASP A 124 24.81 -20.34 -17.38
N ARG A 125 24.27 -19.15 -17.09
CA ARG A 125 23.78 -18.15 -18.05
C ARG A 125 22.64 -18.64 -18.95
N ARG A 126 22.04 -19.80 -18.69
CA ARG A 126 20.81 -20.20 -19.37
C ARG A 126 19.64 -19.39 -18.85
N GLY A 127 18.83 -18.88 -19.78
CA GLY A 127 17.74 -17.98 -19.46
C GLY A 127 16.82 -17.72 -20.64
N ALA A 128 15.82 -16.88 -20.39
CA ALA A 128 14.93 -16.38 -21.42
C ALA A 128 14.46 -14.96 -21.07
N CYS A 129 14.18 -14.17 -22.11
CA CYS A 129 13.59 -12.85 -22.03
C CYS A 129 12.23 -12.84 -22.73
N MET A 130 11.31 -12.01 -22.21
CA MET A 130 10.03 -11.81 -22.84
C MET A 130 9.45 -10.42 -22.61
N TYR A 131 8.70 -9.97 -23.60
CA TYR A 131 7.94 -8.73 -23.50
C TYR A 131 6.79 -8.86 -22.52
N ILE A 132 6.53 -7.75 -21.84
CA ILE A 132 5.34 -7.57 -21.01
C ILE A 132 4.46 -6.57 -21.75
N THR A 133 3.29 -7.01 -22.19
CA THR A 133 2.40 -6.22 -23.03
C THR A 133 1.09 -5.92 -22.32
N TYR A 134 0.66 -4.66 -22.32
CA TYR A 134 -0.70 -4.24 -21.94
C TYR A 134 -1.38 -3.59 -23.14
N PHE A 135 -2.61 -4.01 -23.42
CA PHE A 135 -3.39 -3.52 -24.58
C PHE A 135 -2.57 -3.54 -25.89
N SER A 136 -1.85 -4.65 -26.12
CA SER A 136 -0.96 -4.85 -27.27
C SER A 136 0.25 -3.90 -27.37
N MET A 137 0.52 -3.09 -26.34
CA MET A 137 1.72 -2.26 -26.24
C MET A 137 2.71 -2.90 -25.28
N ALA A 138 3.97 -3.07 -25.70
CA ALA A 138 5.03 -3.54 -24.83
C ALA A 138 5.35 -2.48 -23.77
N ILE A 139 5.03 -2.72 -22.50
CA ILE A 139 5.31 -1.79 -21.39
C ILE A 139 6.67 -2.03 -20.74
N GLY A 140 7.35 -3.10 -21.13
CA GLY A 140 8.63 -3.51 -20.60
C GLY A 140 9.00 -4.90 -21.07
N HIS A 141 10.08 -5.43 -20.51
CA HIS A 141 10.45 -6.82 -20.66
C HIS A 141 11.04 -7.37 -19.38
N GLN A 142 10.97 -8.68 -19.25
CA GLN A 142 11.59 -9.41 -18.16
C GLN A 142 12.51 -10.49 -18.71
N CYS A 143 13.71 -10.55 -18.14
CA CYS A 143 14.70 -11.57 -18.40
C CYS A 143 14.97 -12.34 -17.12
N VAL A 144 15.06 -13.66 -17.24
CA VAL A 144 15.44 -14.53 -16.13
C VAL A 144 16.56 -15.43 -16.61
N TRP A 145 17.62 -15.54 -15.81
CA TRP A 145 18.71 -16.47 -16.07
C TRP A 145 19.28 -17.08 -14.80
N LEU A 146 19.92 -18.22 -14.97
CA LEU A 146 20.56 -18.97 -13.90
C LEU A 146 22.06 -18.68 -13.88
N ARG A 147 22.64 -18.68 -12.70
CA ARG A 147 24.09 -18.62 -12.48
C ARG A 147 24.49 -19.77 -11.57
N ALA A 148 25.57 -20.46 -11.92
CA ALA A 148 26.09 -21.53 -11.09
C ALA A 148 26.69 -20.94 -9.79
N GLY A 149 26.35 -21.53 -8.65
CA GLY A 149 26.81 -21.10 -7.33
C GLY A 149 25.93 -20.06 -6.64
N ASN A 150 26.34 -19.69 -5.43
CA ASN A 150 25.68 -18.69 -4.60
C ASN A 150 26.40 -17.34 -4.72
N GLU A 151 25.90 -16.43 -5.56
CA GLU A 151 26.49 -15.09 -5.74
C GLU A 151 26.23 -14.15 -4.54
N LEU A 152 25.40 -14.57 -3.57
CA LEU A 152 25.01 -13.74 -2.43
C LEU A 152 25.82 -14.02 -1.16
N ASP A 153 26.49 -15.16 -1.06
CA ASP A 153 27.18 -15.55 0.18
C ASP A 153 28.58 -14.93 0.32
N GLY A 154 29.11 -14.30 -0.75
CA GLY A 154 30.46 -13.70 -0.74
C GLY A 154 31.61 -14.69 -0.50
N SER A 155 31.30 -15.95 -0.20
CA SER A 155 32.19 -17.07 -0.02
C SER A 155 32.34 -17.81 -1.36
N ASN A 156 33.57 -18.17 -1.74
CA ASN A 156 33.84 -18.97 -2.94
C ASN A 156 33.46 -20.45 -2.75
N THR A 157 32.70 -20.81 -1.71
CA THR A 157 32.22 -22.17 -1.49
C THR A 157 31.05 -22.47 -2.43
N SER A 158 31.38 -22.85 -3.66
CA SER A 158 30.44 -23.35 -4.65
C SER A 158 29.94 -24.74 -4.23
N SER A 159 28.80 -24.81 -3.54
CA SER A 159 28.09 -26.09 -3.43
C SER A 159 27.52 -26.44 -4.82
N HIS A 160 27.75 -27.65 -5.29
CA HIS A 160 27.32 -28.10 -6.63
C HIS A 160 25.80 -28.02 -6.86
N ASP A 161 25.01 -28.06 -5.78
CA ASP A 161 23.56 -28.06 -5.86
C ASP A 161 22.94 -26.66 -5.75
N THR A 162 23.75 -25.59 -5.68
CA THR A 162 23.25 -24.23 -5.47
C THR A 162 23.42 -23.37 -6.72
N TYR A 163 22.33 -22.73 -7.10
CA TYR A 163 22.26 -21.80 -8.22
C TYR A 163 21.70 -20.46 -7.78
N THR A 164 22.07 -19.38 -8.45
CA THR A 164 21.47 -18.07 -8.26
C THR A 164 20.57 -17.77 -9.45
N LEU A 165 19.28 -17.63 -9.21
CA LEU A 165 18.31 -17.12 -10.16
C LEU A 165 18.40 -15.59 -10.18
N VAL A 166 18.65 -15.01 -11.34
CA VAL A 166 18.61 -13.57 -11.53
C VAL A 166 17.42 -13.22 -12.41
N ALA A 167 16.52 -12.39 -11.88
CA ALA A 167 15.36 -11.88 -12.59
C ALA A 167 15.52 -10.37 -12.77
N ALA A 168 15.68 -9.91 -14.01
CA ALA A 168 15.76 -8.50 -14.36
C ALA A 168 14.48 -8.06 -15.06
N HIS A 169 13.88 -6.96 -14.60
CA HIS A 169 12.66 -6.40 -15.13
C HIS A 169 12.91 -4.96 -15.56
N LYS A 170 12.80 -4.67 -16.85
CA LYS A 170 12.99 -3.34 -17.42
C LYS A 170 11.65 -2.75 -17.85
N VAL A 171 11.36 -1.54 -17.39
CA VAL A 171 10.12 -0.82 -17.73
C VAL A 171 10.40 0.17 -18.86
N TYR A 172 9.57 0.15 -19.89
CA TYR A 172 9.65 1.08 -21.01
C TYR A 172 8.90 2.37 -20.73
N THR A 173 9.50 3.49 -21.11
CA THR A 173 8.89 4.81 -20.96
C THR A 173 8.56 5.40 -22.33
N TYR A 174 7.27 5.45 -22.67
CA TYR A 174 6.80 6.16 -23.85
C TYR A 174 6.50 7.61 -23.49
N SER A 175 7.23 8.54 -24.10
CA SER A 175 7.06 9.98 -23.84
C SER A 175 5.62 10.46 -24.09
N ALA A 176 4.97 9.97 -25.15
CA ALA A 176 3.57 10.29 -25.44
C ALA A 176 2.62 9.87 -24.32
N LEU A 177 2.75 8.64 -23.80
CA LEU A 177 1.90 8.15 -22.71
C LEU A 177 2.16 8.89 -21.39
N HIS A 178 3.41 9.21 -21.10
CA HIS A 178 3.75 10.00 -19.90
C HIS A 178 3.21 11.42 -20.00
N SER A 179 3.29 12.04 -21.17
CA SER A 179 2.73 13.38 -21.42
C SER A 179 1.21 13.36 -21.31
N LEU A 180 0.54 12.35 -21.88
CA LEU A 180 -0.91 12.19 -21.75
C LEU A 180 -1.33 12.01 -20.28
N LYS A 181 -0.64 11.14 -19.54
CA LYS A 181 -0.85 10.95 -18.10
C LYS A 181 -0.67 12.27 -17.33
N PHE A 182 0.34 13.05 -17.68
CA PHE A 182 0.61 14.34 -17.05
C PHE A 182 -0.52 15.35 -17.29
N VAL A 183 -0.94 15.54 -18.55
CA VAL A 183 -2.07 16.41 -18.91
C VAL A 183 -3.35 15.97 -18.21
N TYR A 184 -3.61 14.66 -18.16
CA TYR A 184 -4.77 14.11 -17.45
C TYR A 184 -4.72 14.41 -15.95
N ARG A 185 -3.57 14.22 -15.29
CA ARG A 185 -3.38 14.55 -13.87
C ARG A 185 -3.56 16.05 -13.61
N ILE A 186 -3.08 16.92 -14.51
CA ILE A 186 -3.32 18.38 -14.43
C ILE A 186 -4.83 18.64 -14.50
N GLY A 187 -5.51 18.04 -15.47
CA GLY A 187 -6.96 18.14 -15.63
C GLY A 187 -7.72 17.75 -14.37
N ILE A 188 -7.39 16.60 -13.75
CA ILE A 188 -8.01 16.16 -12.50
C ILE A 188 -7.70 17.11 -11.34
N SER A 189 -6.45 17.57 -11.20
CA SER A 189 -6.10 18.52 -10.14
C SER A 189 -6.87 19.83 -10.28
N LEU A 190 -6.99 20.37 -11.50
CA LEU A 190 -7.78 21.56 -11.79
C LEU A 190 -9.27 21.34 -11.56
N LEU A 191 -9.82 20.20 -12.00
CA LEU A 191 -11.22 19.84 -11.74
C LEU A 191 -11.49 19.71 -10.24
N THR A 192 -10.60 19.05 -9.50
CA THR A 192 -10.70 18.90 -8.05
C THR A 192 -10.67 20.27 -7.37
N LEU A 193 -9.78 21.17 -7.81
CA LEU A 193 -9.69 22.53 -7.30
C LEU A 193 -10.95 23.34 -7.65
N HIS A 194 -11.50 23.19 -8.86
CA HIS A 194 -12.76 23.81 -9.26
C HIS A 194 -13.94 23.32 -8.42
N LEU A 195 -14.05 22.01 -8.20
CA LEU A 195 -15.09 21.41 -7.38
C LEU A 195 -14.94 21.84 -5.91
N ILE A 196 -13.72 21.88 -5.39
CA ILE A 196 -13.45 22.41 -4.05
C ILE A 196 -13.89 23.87 -3.96
N PHE A 197 -13.55 24.71 -4.93
CA PHE A 197 -13.92 26.12 -4.92
C PHE A 197 -15.45 26.33 -5.06
N ARG A 198 -16.10 25.51 -5.89
CA ARG A 198 -17.53 25.58 -6.18
C ARG A 198 -18.42 25.01 -5.08
N TYR A 199 -18.00 23.91 -4.45
CA TYR A 199 -18.81 23.15 -3.47
C TYR A 199 -18.28 23.22 -2.03
N ASN A 200 -16.96 23.33 -1.82
CA ASN A 200 -16.34 23.60 -0.52
C ASN A 200 -16.10 25.11 -0.38
N GLY A 201 -17.20 25.85 -0.44
CA GLY A 201 -17.13 27.29 -0.64
C GLY A 201 -16.48 28.02 0.52
N VAL A 202 -15.76 29.08 0.16
CA VAL A 202 -15.83 30.34 0.91
C VAL A 202 -17.29 30.66 1.28
N LYS A 203 -18.28 30.23 0.49
CA LYS A 203 -19.71 30.21 0.82
C LYS A 203 -20.09 29.32 2.02
N SER A 204 -19.56 28.11 2.16
CA SER A 204 -19.84 27.25 3.31
C SER A 204 -19.15 27.80 4.56
N GLN A 205 -17.90 28.28 4.44
CA GLN A 205 -17.20 28.96 5.54
C GLN A 205 -17.86 30.28 5.92
N ALA A 206 -18.25 31.12 4.95
CA ALA A 206 -18.99 32.35 5.18
C ALA A 206 -20.39 32.05 5.71
N MET A 207 -21.08 31.00 5.25
CA MET A 207 -22.36 30.58 5.81
C MET A 207 -22.19 30.10 7.25
N PHE A 208 -21.16 29.32 7.59
CA PHE A 208 -20.89 28.94 8.98
C PHE A 208 -20.48 30.15 9.84
N THR A 209 -19.71 31.09 9.30
CA THR A 209 -19.33 32.33 10.01
C THR A 209 -20.53 33.27 10.19
N VAL A 210 -21.36 33.42 9.16
CA VAL A 210 -22.61 34.21 9.19
C VAL A 210 -23.64 33.55 10.08
N LEU A 211 -23.79 32.22 10.05
CA LEU A 211 -24.65 31.49 10.99
C LEU A 211 -24.13 31.61 12.43
N GLN A 212 -22.81 31.57 12.64
CA GLN A 212 -22.21 31.82 13.96
C GLN A 212 -22.35 33.26 14.44
N TRP A 213 -22.45 34.22 13.52
CA TRP A 213 -22.64 35.64 13.83
C TRP A 213 -24.12 36.00 13.98
N ALA A 214 -25.01 35.38 13.21
CA ALA A 214 -26.47 35.50 13.26
C ALA A 214 -27.10 34.69 14.41
N HIS A 215 -26.41 33.67 14.91
CA HIS A 215 -26.69 33.02 16.20
C HIS A 215 -25.60 33.38 17.23
N PRO A 216 -25.64 34.60 17.81
CA PRO A 216 -24.71 35.03 18.86
C PRO A 216 -24.88 34.29 20.20
N ASP A 217 -25.77 33.29 20.28
CA ASP A 217 -25.99 32.40 21.45
C ASP A 217 -24.79 31.51 21.83
N LYS A 218 -23.60 31.77 21.29
CA LYS A 218 -22.33 31.34 21.91
C LYS A 218 -22.12 31.92 23.31
N ASN A 219 -22.90 32.94 23.71
CA ASN A 219 -22.96 33.46 25.08
C ASN A 219 -24.14 32.94 25.91
N SER A 220 -24.83 31.88 25.48
CA SER A 220 -25.66 31.14 26.43
C SER A 220 -24.72 30.44 27.42
N LEU A 221 -24.83 30.76 28.71
CA LEU A 221 -24.21 30.03 29.84
C LEU A 221 -24.65 28.55 29.92
N ALA A 222 -25.33 28.03 28.89
CA ALA A 222 -25.83 26.68 28.81
C ALA A 222 -24.66 25.70 28.90
N PRO A 223 -24.65 24.79 29.89
CA PRO A 223 -23.59 23.81 30.03
C PRO A 223 -23.48 22.93 28.77
N GLU A 224 -22.24 22.73 28.32
CA GLU A 224 -21.92 21.74 27.29
C GLU A 224 -21.57 20.42 27.97
N VAL A 225 -22.32 19.37 27.65
CA VAL A 225 -22.12 18.03 28.21
C VAL A 225 -21.80 17.07 27.09
N GLY A 226 -20.64 16.42 27.17
CA GLY A 226 -20.24 15.35 26.25
C GLY A 226 -18.80 15.41 25.80
N GLY A 227 -18.42 14.47 24.93
CA GLY A 227 -17.05 14.35 24.43
C GLY A 227 -16.07 13.69 25.42
N SER A 228 -16.60 13.10 26.49
CA SER A 228 -15.85 12.32 27.49
C SER A 228 -15.07 11.16 26.85
N VAL A 229 -15.59 10.59 25.77
CA VAL A 229 -14.90 9.55 24.99
C VAL A 229 -13.51 10.00 24.52
N TYR A 230 -13.34 11.28 24.20
CA TYR A 230 -12.08 11.83 23.72
C TYR A 230 -11.09 12.14 24.83
N SER A 231 -11.53 12.32 26.08
CA SER A 231 -10.59 12.41 27.21
C SER A 231 -10.01 11.03 27.52
N ILE A 232 -10.83 9.98 27.48
CA ILE A 232 -10.40 8.60 27.66
C ILE A 232 -9.43 8.17 26.54
N PHE A 233 -9.73 8.48 25.27
CA PHE A 233 -8.84 8.21 24.15
C PHE A 233 -7.47 8.92 24.27
N ARG A 234 -7.44 10.10 24.90
CA ARG A 234 -6.19 10.84 25.14
C ARG A 234 -5.35 10.21 26.24
N ARG A 235 -5.99 9.64 27.27
CA ARG A 235 -5.28 8.95 28.36
C ARG A 235 -4.76 7.58 27.92
N ASN A 236 -5.55 6.83 27.16
CA ASN A 236 -5.12 5.54 26.64
C ASN A 236 -5.74 5.28 25.26
N ALA A 237 -4.89 5.16 24.25
CA ALA A 237 -5.32 4.96 22.86
C ALA A 237 -6.01 3.60 22.63
N ARG A 238 -5.83 2.61 23.52
CA ARG A 238 -6.47 1.27 23.42
C ARG A 238 -7.99 1.31 23.56
N TYR A 239 -8.56 2.41 24.05
CA TYR A 239 -10.00 2.60 24.06
C TYR A 239 -10.57 2.96 22.68
N LYS A 240 -9.73 3.24 21.68
CA LYS A 240 -10.21 3.47 20.31
C LYS A 240 -10.41 2.13 19.60
N ARG A 241 -11.62 1.85 19.15
CA ARG A 241 -11.91 0.66 18.34
C ARG A 241 -11.17 0.66 16.98
N SER A 242 -10.98 1.84 16.40
CA SER A 242 -10.23 2.00 15.13
C SER A 242 -9.15 3.09 15.28
N PRO A 243 -7.87 2.74 15.49
CA PRO A 243 -6.80 3.71 15.76
C PRO A 243 -6.50 4.67 14.61
N THR A 244 -6.78 4.25 13.38
CA THR A 244 -6.49 4.99 12.14
C THR A 244 -7.60 5.96 11.73
N ILE A 245 -8.75 5.95 12.42
CA ILE A 245 -9.92 6.76 12.08
C ILE A 245 -10.25 7.72 13.22
N SER A 246 -10.49 9.00 12.88
CA SER A 246 -11.01 9.99 13.83
C SER A 246 -12.53 10.05 13.73
N PHE A 247 -13.22 9.60 14.77
CA PHE A 247 -14.69 9.65 14.84
C PHE A 247 -15.27 11.04 15.17
N ARG A 248 -14.44 12.08 15.33
CA ARG A 248 -14.89 13.46 15.63
C ARG A 248 -15.88 14.03 14.61
N SER A 249 -15.76 13.63 13.34
CA SER A 249 -16.68 14.08 12.29
C SER A 249 -18.02 13.36 12.31
N ALA A 250 -18.15 12.25 13.05
CA ALA A 250 -19.38 11.50 13.22
C ALA A 250 -20.17 11.92 14.47
N ASP A 251 -19.63 12.84 15.28
CA ASP A 251 -20.33 13.35 16.45
C ASP A 251 -21.55 14.18 16.03
N CYS A 252 -22.63 14.04 16.80
CA CYS A 252 -23.86 14.82 16.64
C CYS A 252 -23.99 15.81 17.79
N PHE A 253 -24.48 17.02 17.50
CA PHE A 253 -24.71 18.05 18.49
C PHE A 253 -26.22 18.26 18.65
N VAL A 254 -26.72 18.06 19.86
CA VAL A 254 -28.13 18.26 20.21
C VAL A 254 -28.25 19.50 21.08
N TYR A 255 -29.15 20.40 20.69
CA TYR A 255 -29.44 21.64 21.39
C TYR A 255 -30.78 21.49 22.11
N CYS A 256 -30.76 21.53 23.43
CA CYS A 256 -31.94 21.33 24.27
C CYS A 256 -32.53 22.68 24.66
N TYR A 257 -33.70 23.01 24.09
CA TYR A 257 -34.44 24.24 24.40
C TYR A 257 -35.57 23.95 25.39
N LYS A 258 -35.77 24.86 26.35
CA LYS A 258 -36.96 24.91 27.22
C LYS A 258 -37.49 26.33 27.20
N ASP A 259 -38.78 26.50 26.93
CA ASP A 259 -39.44 27.81 26.86
C ASP A 259 -38.70 28.79 25.91
N ASN A 260 -38.25 28.28 24.75
CA ASN A 260 -37.42 28.99 23.76
C ASN A 260 -36.04 29.46 24.23
N VAL A 261 -35.59 29.05 25.42
CA VAL A 261 -34.25 29.33 25.92
C VAL A 261 -33.38 28.08 25.79
N LEU A 262 -32.17 28.22 25.25
CA LEU A 262 -31.20 27.12 25.20
C LEU A 262 -30.72 26.80 26.62
N VAL A 263 -31.06 25.60 27.11
CA VAL A 263 -30.73 25.17 28.48
C VAL A 263 -29.46 24.33 28.50
N GLU A 264 -29.23 23.48 27.49
CA GLU A 264 -28.12 22.54 27.49
C GLU A 264 -27.70 22.19 26.06
N ARG A 265 -26.41 21.89 25.89
CA ARG A 265 -25.85 21.39 24.64
C ARG A 265 -25.21 20.03 24.86
N LEU A 266 -25.70 19.02 24.14
CA LEU A 266 -25.19 17.66 24.23
C LEU A 266 -24.33 17.35 23.01
N ARG A 267 -23.10 16.88 23.26
CA ARG A 267 -22.25 16.30 22.21
C ARG A 267 -22.33 14.78 22.29
N LEU A 268 -22.88 14.17 21.26
CA LEU A 268 -23.08 12.74 21.14
C LEU A 268 -21.99 12.12 20.28
N SER A 269 -21.39 11.05 20.77
CA SER A 269 -20.46 10.21 20.04
C SER A 269 -21.03 8.81 19.88
N LEU A 270 -20.69 8.13 18.80
CA LEU A 270 -21.10 6.74 18.59
C LEU A 270 -20.43 5.84 19.63
N LEU A 271 -21.22 5.08 20.38
CA LEU A 271 -20.70 4.11 21.35
C LEU A 271 -19.80 3.07 20.65
N GLU A 272 -20.08 2.78 19.38
CA GLU A 272 -19.30 1.84 18.58
C GLU A 272 -17.84 2.26 18.37
N SER A 273 -17.53 3.56 18.52
CA SER A 273 -16.15 4.06 18.43
C SER A 273 -15.28 3.67 19.63
N LEU A 274 -15.91 3.28 20.75
CA LEU A 274 -15.27 2.92 22.01
C LEU A 274 -15.01 1.41 22.07
N ASP A 275 -13.74 1.03 22.23
CA ASP A 275 -13.35 -0.33 22.60
C ASP A 275 -13.51 -0.51 24.12
N ARG A 276 -14.35 -1.46 24.50
CA ARG A 276 -14.66 -1.75 25.91
C ARG A 276 -13.59 -2.58 26.61
N ASN A 277 -12.62 -3.12 25.87
CA ASN A 277 -11.50 -3.90 26.40
C ASN A 277 -11.95 -5.00 27.40
N GLU A 278 -13.09 -5.65 27.12
CA GLU A 278 -13.70 -6.68 27.99
C GLU A 278 -12.74 -7.80 28.44
N PRO A 279 -11.76 -8.26 27.63
CA PRO A 279 -10.82 -9.29 28.04
C PRO A 279 -9.79 -8.86 29.09
N THR A 280 -9.59 -7.55 29.33
CA THR A 280 -8.55 -7.04 30.21
C THR A 280 -9.18 -6.31 31.41
N PRO A 281 -9.30 -6.94 32.60
CA PRO A 281 -10.03 -6.36 33.73
C PRO A 281 -9.55 -4.98 34.18
N SER A 282 -8.24 -4.69 34.03
CA SER A 282 -7.65 -3.40 34.40
C SER A 282 -7.98 -2.26 33.42
N LEU A 283 -8.49 -2.57 32.23
CA LEU A 283 -8.87 -1.63 31.18
C LEU A 283 -10.35 -1.78 30.77
N ALA A 284 -11.08 -2.71 31.36
CA ALA A 284 -12.45 -3.00 30.95
C ALA A 284 -13.38 -1.83 31.28
N VAL A 285 -14.20 -1.41 30.31
CA VAL A 285 -15.25 -0.40 30.51
C VAL A 285 -16.45 -1.06 31.21
N LEU A 286 -16.56 -0.86 32.52
CA LEU A 286 -17.60 -1.45 33.35
C LEU A 286 -18.92 -0.69 33.24
N ASN A 287 -20.05 -1.33 33.58
CA ASN A 287 -21.34 -0.64 33.70
C ASN A 287 -21.43 0.07 35.05
N ALA A 288 -21.95 1.31 35.06
CA ALA A 288 -22.17 2.04 36.30
C ALA A 288 -23.35 1.41 37.07
N PRO A 289 -23.33 1.44 38.41
CA PRO A 289 -24.48 1.03 39.22
C PRO A 289 -25.68 1.96 39.02
N THR A 290 -25.44 3.20 38.59
CA THR A 290 -26.46 4.20 38.32
C THR A 290 -26.75 4.31 36.82
N THR A 291 -28.03 4.37 36.47
CA THR A 291 -28.46 4.62 35.09
C THR A 291 -28.17 6.06 34.69
N SER A 292 -27.95 6.29 33.40
CA SER A 292 -27.82 7.65 32.84
C SER A 292 -29.07 8.47 33.13
N LYS A 293 -28.87 9.76 33.41
CA LYS A 293 -29.95 10.74 33.53
C LYS A 293 -30.58 11.08 32.17
N TYR A 294 -29.87 10.79 31.09
CA TYR A 294 -30.33 11.01 29.73
C TYR A 294 -30.89 9.71 29.14
N THR A 295 -31.66 9.83 28.05
CA THR A 295 -32.04 8.69 27.18
C THR A 295 -30.84 8.09 26.43
N LEU A 296 -29.65 8.65 26.63
CA LEU A 296 -28.39 8.27 25.99
C LEU A 296 -27.39 7.74 27.02
N HIS A 297 -26.46 6.91 26.57
CA HIS A 297 -25.40 6.42 27.44
C HIS A 297 -24.54 7.58 27.91
N ARG A 298 -24.04 7.52 29.15
CA ARG A 298 -23.11 8.52 29.68
C ARG A 298 -21.82 7.86 30.08
N LEU A 299 -20.73 8.30 29.50
CA LEU A 299 -19.41 7.77 29.82
C LEU A 299 -18.79 8.63 30.93
N LEU A 300 -18.45 7.98 32.04
CA LEU A 300 -17.87 8.63 33.21
C LEU A 300 -16.36 8.57 33.09
N ASP A 301 -15.72 9.74 33.11
CA ASP A 301 -14.28 9.90 32.97
C ASP A 301 -13.55 9.59 34.30
N GLN A 302 -13.64 8.34 34.73
CA GLN A 302 -12.98 7.76 35.90
C GLN A 302 -12.07 6.59 35.48
N PHE A 303 -11.27 6.04 36.39
CA PHE A 303 -10.36 4.93 36.08
C PHE A 303 -10.58 3.73 37.00
N PRO A 304 -10.95 2.54 36.48
CA PRO A 304 -11.30 2.26 35.09
C PRO A 304 -12.55 3.03 34.63
N PRO A 305 -12.67 3.35 33.32
CA PRO A 305 -13.83 4.09 32.80
C PRO A 305 -15.10 3.27 32.96
N VAL A 306 -16.21 3.96 33.21
CA VAL A 306 -17.49 3.33 33.48
C VAL A 306 -18.59 3.95 32.64
N ILE A 307 -19.48 3.12 32.10
CA ILE A 307 -20.61 3.55 31.29
C ILE A 307 -21.92 3.46 32.07
N ALA A 308 -22.56 4.59 32.29
CA ALA A 308 -23.93 4.64 32.78
C ALA A 308 -24.89 4.36 31.62
N ARG A 309 -25.58 3.23 31.67
CA ARG A 309 -26.51 2.81 30.62
C ARG A 309 -27.77 3.67 30.63
N ALA A 310 -28.29 3.96 29.44
CA ALA A 310 -29.59 4.60 29.30
C ALA A 310 -30.68 3.59 29.67
N ARG A 311 -31.86 4.11 30.02
CA ARG A 311 -33.03 3.26 30.32
C ARG A 311 -33.48 2.47 29.08
N GLU A 312 -33.30 3.06 27.90
CA GLU A 312 -33.56 2.42 26.62
C GLU A 312 -32.23 2.20 25.86
N PRO A 313 -32.14 1.18 24.98
CA PRO A 313 -30.96 0.95 24.17
C PRO A 313 -30.68 2.15 23.25
N SER A 314 -29.45 2.67 23.29
CA SER A 314 -29.02 3.76 22.40
C SER A 314 -27.66 3.47 21.80
N HIS A 315 -27.47 3.81 20.52
CA HIS A 315 -26.17 3.71 19.86
C HIS A 315 -25.22 4.87 20.22
N TRP A 316 -25.72 5.84 20.98
CA TRP A 316 -25.01 7.10 21.25
C TRP A 316 -24.63 7.22 22.73
N CYS A 317 -23.47 7.82 22.96
CA CYS A 317 -22.99 8.19 24.29
C CYS A 317 -22.57 9.65 24.38
N ILE A 318 -22.67 10.20 25.57
CA ILE A 318 -22.24 11.55 25.98
C ILE A 318 -20.93 11.44 26.75
#